data_AF-A0A1V4V595-F1
#
_entry.id   AF-A0A1V4V595-F1
#
_cell.length_a   1.000
_cell.length_b   1.000
_cell.length_c   1.000
_cell.angle_alpha   90.00
_cell.angle_beta   90.00
_cell.angle_gamma   90.00
#
_symmetry.space_group_name_H-M   'P 1'
#
loop_
_entity.id
_entity.type
_entity.pdbx_description
1 polymer ?
#
loop_
_entity_poly.entity_id
_entity_poly.type
_entity_poly.pdbx_seq_one_letter_code
_entity_poly.pdbx_strand_id
1 'polypeptide(L)'
;MRREDSLKDSQTNSKKKLTPLQFHVTQQCGTEPPFQNEFWNNKRPGIYVDVLSGEPLFSSKDKFDSGTGWPSFTKPLKEDRIIENVDTSYNMRRVEVRSKDADSHLGHVFDDGPGPTGLRYCINSASLRFIPAEDLEREGYGEYLSLFREDEARSGHMESPGKDDPDYELATFAAGCFWGVEARFQQVRGVLETKVGYTGGTAPDPSYAQVCTGTTGHAEAVQIKYDPKVVSYRELLSIFWRMHDPTTPNRQGPDIGTQYRSAIFYHNEEQRIAAEESREEYDRSGAIARKAVTQIVPASEFFEAEEYHQDYFAKQGSVPCHVFRRK
;
A
#
# COMPACT_ATOMS: atom_id res chain seq x y z
N MET A 1 55.25 -15.94 -37.55
CA MET A 1 53.94 -16.62 -37.67
C MET A 1 53.19 -16.42 -36.37
N ARG A 2 51.93 -15.98 -36.45
CA ARG A 2 51.03 -15.64 -35.35
C ARG A 2 50.45 -16.91 -34.69
N ARG A 3 50.20 -16.79 -33.37
CA ARG A 3 49.05 -17.29 -32.59
C ARG A 3 48.69 -18.77 -32.64
N GLU A 4 48.85 -19.43 -31.49
CA GLU A 4 47.98 -20.48 -30.90
C GLU A 4 48.16 -20.32 -29.37
N ASP A 5 47.20 -20.40 -28.46
CA ASP A 5 45.75 -20.35 -28.54
C ASP A 5 45.27 -19.97 -27.13
N SER A 6 44.65 -18.80 -27.02
CA SER A 6 43.93 -18.35 -25.84
C SER A 6 42.57 -19.05 -25.78
N LEU A 7 42.52 -20.25 -25.22
CA LEU A 7 41.27 -20.94 -24.92
C LEU A 7 40.87 -20.68 -23.46
N LYS A 8 40.43 -19.45 -23.18
CA LYS A 8 39.61 -19.06 -22.03
C LYS A 8 38.84 -17.78 -22.36
N ASP A 9 38.17 -17.76 -23.50
CA ASP A 9 37.15 -16.76 -23.84
C ASP A 9 35.89 -17.50 -24.25
N SER A 10 35.12 -17.90 -23.26
CA SER A 10 33.79 -18.46 -23.44
C SER A 10 33.06 -18.35 -22.11
N GLN A 11 32.54 -17.16 -21.83
CA GLN A 11 31.22 -16.92 -21.24
C GLN A 11 30.98 -15.40 -21.18
N THR A 12 30.34 -14.91 -22.25
CA THR A 12 29.35 -13.82 -22.25
C THR A 12 29.63 -12.62 -21.36
N ASN A 13 30.28 -11.59 -21.91
CA ASN A 13 30.14 -10.23 -21.39
C ASN A 13 30.06 -9.22 -22.56
N SER A 14 28.89 -9.17 -23.20
CA SER A 14 28.55 -8.09 -24.12
C SER A 14 28.45 -6.80 -23.30
N LYS A 15 29.54 -6.02 -23.21
CA LYS A 15 29.55 -4.70 -22.57
C LYS A 15 28.49 -3.82 -23.22
N LYS A 16 27.32 -3.67 -22.60
CA LYS A 16 26.30 -2.69 -23.02
C LYS A 16 26.92 -1.30 -22.92
N LYS A 17 26.81 -0.53 -23.99
CA LYS A 17 27.31 0.84 -24.02
C LYS A 17 26.36 1.72 -23.20
N LEU A 18 26.87 2.30 -22.11
CA LEU A 18 26.11 3.26 -21.29
C LEU A 18 25.68 4.47 -22.15
N THR A 19 24.50 5.00 -21.85
CA THR A 19 24.13 6.33 -22.36
C THR A 19 25.00 7.40 -21.68
N PRO A 20 25.13 8.61 -22.25
CA PRO A 20 25.89 9.70 -21.62
C PRO A 20 25.41 10.01 -20.19
N LEU A 21 24.09 9.97 -19.95
CA LEU A 21 23.53 10.18 -18.61
C LEU A 21 23.88 9.04 -17.65
N GLN A 22 23.76 7.79 -18.08
CA GLN A 22 24.13 6.63 -17.25
C GLN A 22 25.62 6.64 -16.90
N PHE A 23 26.49 7.01 -17.86
CA PHE A 23 27.93 7.17 -17.60
C PHE A 23 28.19 8.31 -16.61
N HIS A 24 27.55 9.47 -16.80
CA HIS A 24 27.69 10.60 -15.91
C HIS A 24 27.26 10.26 -14.46
N VAL A 25 26.12 9.61 -14.30
CA VAL A 25 25.63 9.20 -12.98
C VAL A 25 26.54 8.13 -12.38
N THR A 26 26.70 6.98 -13.04
CA THR A 26 27.37 5.82 -12.43
C THR A 26 28.87 5.98 -12.26
N GLN A 27 29.56 6.64 -13.20
CA GLN A 27 31.04 6.71 -13.22
C GLN A 27 31.60 8.06 -12.76
N GLN A 28 30.81 9.13 -12.81
CA GLN A 28 31.24 10.48 -12.43
C GLN A 28 30.52 11.02 -11.19
N CYS A 29 29.78 10.16 -10.49
CA CYS A 29 28.97 10.51 -9.31
C CYS A 29 27.99 11.67 -9.57
N GLY A 30 27.48 11.76 -10.81
CA GLY A 30 26.48 12.72 -11.21
C GLY A 30 25.11 12.41 -10.63
N THR A 31 24.20 13.37 -10.72
CA THR A 31 22.80 13.21 -10.30
C THR A 31 21.88 13.58 -11.47
N GLU A 32 20.92 12.71 -11.80
CA GLU A 32 19.93 12.99 -12.83
C GLU A 32 18.87 14.00 -12.34
N PRO A 33 18.14 14.71 -13.23
CA PRO A 33 17.12 15.65 -12.79
C PRO A 33 15.92 14.98 -12.09
N PRO A 34 15.36 15.61 -11.03
CA PRO A 34 14.15 15.11 -10.36
C PRO A 34 12.94 15.21 -11.29
N PHE A 35 11.99 14.27 -11.15
CA PHE A 35 10.73 14.17 -11.92
C PHE A 35 10.90 14.02 -13.44
N GLN A 36 12.13 13.99 -13.95
CA GLN A 36 12.47 13.82 -15.37
C GLN A 36 13.41 12.63 -15.53
N ASN A 37 13.03 11.52 -14.92
CA ASN A 37 13.78 10.26 -14.99
C ASN A 37 12.83 9.07 -15.16
N GLU A 38 13.39 7.89 -15.39
CA GLU A 38 12.60 6.73 -15.84
C GLU A 38 11.76 6.10 -14.71
N PHE A 39 12.26 6.13 -13.47
CA PHE A 39 11.69 5.30 -12.41
C PHE A 39 11.10 6.07 -11.22
N TRP A 40 11.09 7.41 -11.21
CA TRP A 40 10.48 8.17 -10.11
C TRP A 40 9.01 7.76 -9.86
N ASN A 41 8.20 7.63 -10.92
CA ASN A 41 6.79 7.25 -10.82
C ASN A 41 6.51 5.78 -11.17
N ASN A 42 7.52 4.95 -11.43
CA ASN A 42 7.32 3.53 -11.72
C ASN A 42 6.72 2.82 -10.50
N LYS A 43 5.63 2.08 -10.71
CA LYS A 43 4.89 1.30 -9.70
C LYS A 43 4.75 -0.18 -10.08
N ARG A 44 5.33 -0.61 -11.21
CA ARG A 44 5.23 -2.01 -11.67
C ARG A 44 5.92 -2.94 -10.66
N PRO A 45 5.39 -4.16 -10.45
CA PRO A 45 6.06 -5.18 -9.64
C PRO A 45 7.34 -5.64 -10.34
N GLY A 46 8.43 -5.74 -9.59
CA GLY A 46 9.71 -6.15 -10.11
C GLY A 46 10.88 -5.68 -9.26
N ILE A 47 12.09 -5.92 -9.75
CA ILE A 47 13.33 -5.50 -9.08
C ILE A 47 14.07 -4.45 -9.91
N TYR A 48 14.88 -3.66 -9.22
CA TYR A 48 15.83 -2.74 -9.82
C TYR A 48 17.22 -3.32 -9.67
N VAL A 49 17.89 -3.51 -10.81
CA VAL A 49 19.25 -4.03 -10.87
C VAL A 49 20.20 -2.92 -11.30
N ASP A 50 21.48 -3.05 -10.95
CA ASP A 50 22.54 -2.18 -11.42
C ASP A 50 22.61 -2.22 -12.97
N VAL A 51 22.67 -1.05 -13.60
CA VAL A 51 22.64 -0.93 -15.07
C VAL A 51 23.88 -1.54 -15.75
N LEU A 52 25.00 -1.67 -15.04
CA LEU A 52 26.27 -2.18 -15.55
C LEU A 52 26.45 -3.68 -15.28
N SER A 53 26.36 -4.10 -14.03
CA SER A 53 26.59 -5.49 -13.59
C SER A 53 25.35 -6.37 -13.67
N GLY A 54 24.15 -5.77 -13.59
CA GLY A 54 22.93 -6.52 -13.37
C GLY A 54 22.76 -7.01 -11.93
N GLU A 55 23.59 -6.57 -10.99
CA GLU A 55 23.43 -6.93 -9.57
C GLU A 55 22.05 -6.47 -9.06
N PRO A 56 21.26 -7.33 -8.37
CA PRO A 56 19.96 -6.94 -7.83
C PRO A 56 20.12 -6.03 -6.60
N LEU A 57 19.58 -4.81 -6.68
CA LEU A 57 19.81 -3.76 -5.68
C LEU A 57 18.57 -3.46 -4.84
N PHE A 58 17.40 -3.28 -5.47
CA PHE A 58 16.17 -2.86 -4.78
C PHE A 58 14.94 -3.61 -5.30
N SER A 59 13.92 -3.72 -4.45
CA SER A 59 12.60 -4.27 -4.81
C SER A 59 11.57 -3.16 -4.96
N SER A 60 10.63 -3.30 -5.89
CA SER A 60 9.47 -2.40 -6.00
C SER A 60 8.60 -2.43 -4.73
N LYS A 61 8.65 -3.50 -3.93
CA LYS A 61 7.92 -3.62 -2.64
C LYS A 61 8.39 -2.61 -1.59
N ASP A 62 9.66 -2.23 -1.65
CA ASP A 62 10.29 -1.28 -0.73
C ASP A 62 10.31 0.14 -1.31
N LYS A 63 9.82 0.33 -2.54
CA LYS A 63 9.75 1.62 -3.20
C LYS A 63 8.59 2.44 -2.67
N PHE A 64 8.84 3.70 -2.33
CA PHE A 64 7.81 4.63 -1.87
C PHE A 64 7.93 6.00 -2.55
N ASP A 65 6.90 6.81 -2.41
CA ASP A 65 6.91 8.20 -2.87
C ASP A 65 7.43 9.12 -1.76
N SER A 66 8.65 9.64 -1.95
CA SER A 66 9.29 10.57 -1.03
C SER A 66 9.04 12.04 -1.38
N GLY A 67 8.37 12.33 -2.51
CA GLY A 67 8.22 13.69 -3.04
C GLY A 67 9.51 14.32 -3.57
N THR A 68 10.64 13.61 -3.62
CA THR A 68 11.92 14.17 -4.10
C THR A 68 12.06 14.17 -5.62
N GLY A 69 11.26 13.34 -6.31
CA GLY A 69 11.35 13.18 -7.76
C GLY A 69 12.38 12.16 -8.23
N TRP A 70 12.97 11.36 -7.33
CA TRP A 70 13.80 10.19 -7.64
C TRP A 70 13.17 8.92 -7.05
N PRO A 71 13.41 7.73 -7.64
CA PRO A 71 13.00 6.48 -7.01
C PRO A 71 13.62 6.36 -5.62
N SER A 72 12.76 6.16 -4.61
CA SER A 72 13.14 6.10 -3.22
C SER A 72 12.74 4.75 -2.61
N PHE A 73 13.64 4.15 -1.83
CA PHE A 73 13.45 2.83 -1.22
C PHE A 73 13.72 2.87 0.28
N THR A 74 13.02 2.06 1.06
CA THR A 74 13.21 1.98 2.53
C THR A 74 14.38 1.08 2.94
N LYS A 75 14.79 0.17 2.05
CA LYS A 75 15.91 -0.76 2.24
C LYS A 75 16.40 -1.35 0.90
N PRO A 76 17.65 -1.83 0.83
CA PRO A 76 18.12 -2.65 -0.28
C PRO A 76 17.53 -4.06 -0.24
N LEU A 77 17.62 -4.76 -1.37
CA LEU A 77 17.16 -6.14 -1.51
C LEU A 77 18.04 -7.09 -0.67
N LYS A 78 19.36 -6.86 -0.69
CA LYS A 78 20.34 -7.50 0.19
C LYS A 78 21.36 -6.46 0.63
N GLU A 79 21.58 -6.32 1.94
CA GLU A 79 22.51 -5.32 2.50
C GLU A 79 23.95 -5.51 2.02
N ASP A 80 24.38 -6.76 1.79
CA ASP A 80 25.74 -7.09 1.38
C ASP A 80 26.06 -6.73 -0.09
N ARG A 81 25.11 -6.10 -0.80
CA ARG A 81 25.19 -5.66 -2.21
C ARG A 81 25.35 -4.16 -2.36
N ILE A 82 25.22 -3.43 -1.26
CA ILE A 82 25.37 -1.97 -1.20
C ILE A 82 26.63 -1.62 -0.40
N ILE A 83 27.38 -0.65 -0.90
CA ILE A 83 28.47 -0.01 -0.18
C ILE A 83 28.03 1.41 0.19
N GLU A 84 28.12 1.73 1.47
CA GLU A 84 27.79 3.05 2.01
C GLU A 84 29.08 3.80 2.35
N ASN A 85 29.32 4.93 1.69
CA ASN A 85 30.51 5.76 1.87
C ASN A 85 30.12 7.16 2.37
N VAL A 86 30.87 7.71 3.31
CA VAL A 86 30.65 9.09 3.75
C VAL A 86 31.09 10.06 2.63
N ASP A 87 30.15 10.82 2.10
CA ASP A 87 30.35 11.87 1.10
C ASP A 87 30.34 13.24 1.80
N THR A 88 31.49 13.93 1.79
CA THR A 88 31.66 15.29 2.31
C THR A 88 31.73 16.35 1.22
N SER A 89 31.39 16.00 -0.03
CA SER A 89 31.45 16.90 -1.18
C SER A 89 30.40 18.02 -1.06
N TYR A 90 30.63 19.14 -1.76
CA TYR A 90 29.72 20.29 -1.77
C TYR A 90 29.38 20.86 -0.37
N ASN A 91 30.27 20.64 0.61
CA ASN A 91 30.09 21.08 2.00
C ASN A 91 28.84 20.48 2.67
N MET A 92 28.35 19.34 2.16
CA MET A 92 27.28 18.54 2.73
C MET A 92 27.87 17.25 3.27
N ARG A 93 27.32 16.71 4.36
CA ARG A 93 27.65 15.37 4.85
C ARG A 93 26.50 14.44 4.52
N ARG A 94 26.70 13.59 3.52
CA ARG A 94 25.72 12.57 3.08
C ARG A 94 26.38 11.19 3.12
N VAL A 95 25.58 10.14 2.98
CA VAL A 95 26.09 8.79 2.80
C VAL A 95 25.79 8.37 1.38
N GLU A 96 26.83 8.29 0.56
CA GLU A 96 26.78 7.79 -0.81
C GLU A 96 26.49 6.29 -0.81
N VAL A 97 25.64 5.87 -1.74
CA VAL A 97 25.26 4.48 -1.97
C VAL A 97 25.89 4.05 -3.31
N ARG A 98 26.69 2.99 -3.29
CA ARG A 98 27.32 2.39 -4.47
C ARG A 98 26.98 0.90 -4.59
N SER A 99 26.91 0.38 -5.81
CA SER A 99 26.80 -1.07 -6.03
C SER A 99 28.13 -1.75 -5.76
N LYS A 100 28.10 -2.97 -5.22
CA LYS A 100 29.31 -3.67 -4.80
C LYS A 100 30.10 -4.22 -5.99
N ASP A 101 29.42 -4.82 -6.96
CA ASP A 101 30.11 -5.54 -8.04
C ASP A 101 30.62 -4.61 -9.15
N ALA A 102 29.91 -3.52 -9.43
CA ALA A 102 30.28 -2.56 -10.48
C ALA A 102 30.91 -1.26 -9.96
N ASP A 103 30.89 -1.02 -8.64
CA ASP A 103 31.23 0.27 -8.05
C ASP A 103 30.46 1.43 -8.72
N SER A 104 29.21 1.22 -9.11
CA SER A 104 28.38 2.27 -9.70
C SER A 104 27.91 3.22 -8.62
N HIS A 105 28.04 4.53 -8.83
CA HIS A 105 27.31 5.51 -8.03
C HIS A 105 25.80 5.34 -8.27
N LEU A 106 25.05 5.06 -7.19
CA LEU A 106 23.61 4.87 -7.23
C LEU A 106 22.89 6.14 -6.77
N GLY A 107 23.33 6.73 -5.66
CA GLY A 107 22.71 7.91 -5.07
C GLY A 107 23.14 8.07 -3.61
N HIS A 108 22.19 8.40 -2.73
CA HIS A 108 22.46 8.65 -1.31
C HIS A 108 21.38 8.07 -0.41
N VAL A 109 21.77 7.70 0.81
CA VAL A 109 20.86 7.28 1.88
C VAL A 109 20.74 8.38 2.95
N PHE A 110 19.54 8.53 3.50
CA PHE A 110 19.16 9.55 4.48
C PHE A 110 18.33 8.93 5.61
N ASP A 111 18.44 9.47 6.82
CA ASP A 111 17.73 9.00 8.03
C ASP A 111 16.31 9.61 8.18
N ASP A 112 15.66 9.98 7.07
CA ASP A 112 14.34 10.62 7.02
C ASP A 112 13.29 9.76 6.29
N GLY A 113 13.55 8.46 6.18
CA GLY A 113 12.65 7.51 5.53
C GLY A 113 11.49 7.03 6.39
N PRO A 114 10.43 6.50 5.77
CA PRO A 114 9.28 5.94 6.48
C PRO A 114 9.58 4.53 7.00
N GLY A 115 8.74 4.08 7.93
CA GLY A 115 8.79 2.70 8.42
C GLY A 115 9.90 2.46 9.47
N PRO A 116 10.13 1.19 9.82
CA PRO A 116 10.96 0.82 10.97
C PRO A 116 12.45 1.04 10.75
N THR A 117 12.93 1.06 9.50
CA THR A 117 14.34 1.37 9.21
C THR A 117 14.64 2.85 9.41
N GLY A 118 13.67 3.74 9.18
CA GLY A 118 13.89 5.18 9.15
C GLY A 118 14.77 5.65 7.98
N LEU A 119 15.13 4.75 7.05
CA LEU A 119 16.07 5.03 5.98
C LEU A 119 15.36 5.32 4.67
N ARG A 120 15.89 6.28 3.92
CA ARG A 120 15.47 6.60 2.56
C ARG A 120 16.67 6.52 1.62
N TYR A 121 16.72 5.45 0.85
CA TYR A 121 17.65 5.29 -0.28
C TYR A 121 17.10 6.05 -1.47
N CYS A 122 17.66 7.22 -1.77
CA CYS A 122 17.28 8.08 -2.88
C CYS A 122 18.23 7.82 -4.06
N ILE A 123 17.74 7.13 -5.09
CA ILE A 123 18.59 6.52 -6.12
C ILE A 123 18.33 7.15 -7.48
N ASN A 124 19.36 7.24 -8.31
CA ASN A 124 19.24 7.69 -9.69
C ASN A 124 18.72 6.54 -10.57
N SER A 125 17.65 6.76 -11.31
CA SER A 125 17.13 5.85 -12.34
C SER A 125 18.18 5.50 -13.39
N ALA A 126 19.02 6.47 -13.79
CA ALA A 126 20.12 6.23 -14.71
C ALA A 126 21.21 5.26 -14.19
N SER A 127 21.21 4.93 -12.89
CA SER A 127 22.06 3.86 -12.34
C SER A 127 21.38 2.49 -12.34
N LEU A 128 20.08 2.45 -12.64
CA LEU A 128 19.23 1.28 -12.51
C LEU A 128 18.76 0.77 -13.87
N ARG A 129 18.40 -0.51 -13.87
CA ARG A 129 17.57 -1.14 -14.89
C ARG A 129 16.45 -1.88 -14.18
N PHE A 130 15.22 -1.67 -14.61
CA PHE A 130 14.06 -2.34 -14.02
C PHE A 130 13.80 -3.68 -14.71
N ILE A 131 13.59 -4.74 -13.92
CA ILE A 131 13.19 -6.07 -14.37
C ILE A 131 11.79 -6.32 -13.83
N PRO A 132 10.76 -6.32 -14.70
CA PRO A 132 9.41 -6.67 -14.29
C PRO A 132 9.35 -8.07 -13.67
N ALA A 133 8.43 -8.28 -12.73
CA ALA A 133 8.23 -9.57 -12.06
C ALA A 133 8.04 -10.71 -13.07
N GLU A 134 7.23 -10.47 -14.11
CA GLU A 134 6.94 -11.40 -15.20
C GLU A 134 8.17 -11.82 -16.02
N ASP A 135 9.26 -11.05 -15.92
CA ASP A 135 10.49 -11.24 -16.69
C ASP A 135 11.64 -11.79 -15.84
N LEU A 136 11.47 -11.91 -14.52
CA LEU A 136 12.54 -12.31 -13.59
C LEU A 136 13.13 -13.67 -13.93
N GLU A 137 12.31 -14.68 -14.22
CA GLU A 137 12.81 -16.02 -14.56
C GLU A 137 13.64 -15.98 -15.85
N ARG A 138 13.09 -15.33 -16.88
CA ARG A 138 13.70 -15.24 -18.20
C ARG A 138 15.03 -14.47 -18.16
N GLU A 139 15.13 -13.48 -17.28
CA GLU A 139 16.32 -12.66 -17.13
C GLU A 139 17.35 -13.21 -16.12
N GLY A 140 17.09 -14.37 -15.50
CA GLY A 140 18.02 -15.03 -14.58
C GLY A 140 17.92 -14.61 -13.11
N TYR A 141 16.83 -13.92 -12.75
CA TYR A 141 16.53 -13.42 -11.40
C TYR A 141 15.41 -14.23 -10.71
N GLY A 142 15.20 -15.48 -11.14
CA GLY A 142 14.09 -16.33 -10.69
C GLY A 142 14.01 -16.55 -9.18
N GLU A 143 15.13 -16.45 -8.44
CA GLU A 143 15.15 -16.53 -6.97
C GLU A 143 14.28 -15.45 -6.30
N TYR A 144 14.06 -14.33 -6.98
CA TYR A 144 13.29 -13.18 -6.48
C TYR A 144 11.81 -13.25 -6.85
N LEU A 145 11.38 -14.22 -7.66
CA LEU A 145 9.96 -14.40 -8.00
C LEU A 145 9.11 -14.54 -6.74
N SER A 146 9.60 -15.22 -5.70
CA SER A 146 8.84 -15.40 -4.46
C SER A 146 8.46 -14.08 -3.77
N LEU A 147 9.21 -13.00 -3.99
CA LEU A 147 8.86 -11.66 -3.49
C LEU A 147 7.57 -11.12 -4.12
N PHE A 148 7.20 -11.67 -5.28
CA PHE A 148 6.06 -11.26 -6.10
C PHE A 148 5.05 -12.40 -6.30
N ARG A 149 5.32 -13.64 -5.87
CA ARG A 149 4.40 -14.77 -6.02
C ARG A 149 3.15 -14.69 -5.14
N GLU A 150 3.22 -13.97 -4.02
CA GLU A 150 2.00 -13.60 -3.27
C GLU A 150 1.12 -12.60 -4.06
N ASP A 151 1.70 -11.88 -5.03
CA ASP A 151 0.97 -11.05 -6.00
C ASP A 151 0.67 -11.79 -7.32
N GLU A 152 1.39 -12.84 -7.71
CA GLU A 152 1.12 -13.59 -8.96
C GLU A 152 0.04 -14.67 -8.83
N ALA A 153 -0.27 -15.15 -7.62
CA ALA A 153 -1.60 -15.73 -7.37
C ALA A 153 -2.73 -14.71 -7.62
N ARG A 154 -2.40 -13.41 -7.64
CA ARG A 154 -3.28 -12.29 -8.03
C ARG A 154 -2.97 -11.70 -9.43
N SER A 155 -2.04 -12.27 -10.21
CA SER A 155 -1.71 -11.75 -11.55
C SER A 155 -1.10 -12.77 -12.54
N GLY A 156 -1.91 -13.76 -12.98
CA GLY A 156 -1.96 -14.10 -14.41
C GLY A 156 -1.50 -15.49 -14.89
N HIS A 157 -2.47 -16.34 -15.25
CA HIS A 157 -2.53 -16.95 -16.58
C HIS A 157 -3.97 -16.86 -17.10
N MET A 158 -4.14 -16.17 -18.24
CA MET A 158 -5.35 -16.16 -19.04
C MET A 158 -5.62 -17.57 -19.58
N GLU A 159 -6.54 -18.29 -18.95
CA GLU A 159 -7.67 -18.80 -19.74
C GLU A 159 -8.80 -17.79 -19.58
N SER A 160 -9.52 -17.53 -20.67
CA SER A 160 -10.52 -16.46 -20.80
C SER A 160 -11.34 -16.26 -19.52
N PRO A 161 -11.48 -15.03 -18.99
CA PRO A 161 -12.28 -14.84 -17.80
C PRO A 161 -13.72 -15.21 -18.16
N GLY A 162 -14.22 -16.24 -17.47
CA GLY A 162 -15.65 -16.31 -17.21
C GLY A 162 -16.06 -14.95 -16.65
N LYS A 163 -17.06 -14.36 -17.29
CA LYS A 163 -17.72 -13.06 -17.11
C LYS A 163 -17.91 -12.45 -15.69
N ASP A 164 -17.39 -13.01 -14.61
CA ASP A 164 -17.96 -12.82 -13.28
C ASP A 164 -17.00 -12.42 -12.13
N ASP A 165 -15.69 -12.18 -12.33
CA ASP A 165 -14.82 -11.67 -11.25
C ASP A 165 -14.73 -10.13 -11.28
N PRO A 166 -15.30 -9.41 -10.30
CA PRO A 166 -15.33 -7.95 -10.31
C PRO A 166 -13.94 -7.33 -10.12
N ASP A 167 -13.64 -6.25 -10.85
CA ASP A 167 -12.45 -5.39 -10.68
C ASP A 167 -12.41 -4.62 -9.33
N TYR A 168 -13.19 -5.08 -8.33
CA TYR A 168 -13.38 -4.42 -7.05
C TYR A 168 -13.69 -5.44 -5.94
N GLU A 169 -13.41 -5.04 -4.71
CA GLU A 169 -13.83 -5.77 -3.51
C GLU A 169 -14.81 -4.93 -2.67
N LEU A 170 -15.56 -5.60 -1.80
CA LEU A 170 -16.47 -4.96 -0.84
C LEU A 170 -15.88 -4.98 0.56
N ALA A 171 -16.00 -3.88 1.29
CA ALA A 171 -15.78 -3.78 2.73
C ALA A 171 -17.04 -3.23 3.40
N THR A 172 -17.35 -3.64 4.61
CA THR A 172 -18.51 -3.11 5.34
C THR A 172 -18.20 -2.85 6.80
N PHE A 173 -18.42 -1.60 7.23
CA PHE A 173 -18.06 -1.13 8.56
C PHE A 173 -19.22 -0.38 9.21
N ALA A 174 -19.41 -0.57 10.52
CA ALA A 174 -20.26 0.25 11.38
C ALA A 174 -19.40 0.94 12.43
N ALA A 175 -19.49 2.26 12.53
CA ALA A 175 -18.60 3.06 13.38
C ALA A 175 -19.31 4.26 14.04
N GLY A 176 -20.62 4.15 14.24
CA GLY A 176 -21.49 5.25 14.70
C GLY A 176 -22.39 5.77 13.58
N CYS A 177 -22.79 7.04 13.65
CA CYS A 177 -23.59 7.70 12.60
C CYS A 177 -22.93 7.55 11.23
N PHE A 178 -23.59 6.82 10.33
CA PHE A 178 -23.02 6.42 9.04
C PHE A 178 -22.66 7.58 8.09
N TRP A 179 -23.23 8.77 8.25
CA TRP A 179 -22.97 9.95 7.40
C TRP A 179 -21.51 10.38 7.52
N GLY A 180 -21.03 10.43 8.76
CA GLY A 180 -19.67 10.84 9.02
C GLY A 180 -18.67 9.74 8.64
N VAL A 181 -19.09 8.48 8.70
CA VAL A 181 -18.29 7.32 8.28
C VAL A 181 -18.13 7.30 6.76
N GLU A 182 -19.23 7.46 6.03
CA GLU A 182 -19.27 7.53 4.57
C GLU A 182 -18.37 8.66 4.06
N ALA A 183 -18.57 9.89 4.55
CA ALA A 183 -17.80 11.06 4.13
C ALA A 183 -16.29 10.90 4.33
N ARG A 184 -15.86 10.06 5.27
CA ARG A 184 -14.45 9.76 5.50
C ARG A 184 -13.90 8.75 4.50
N PHE A 185 -14.64 7.70 4.18
CA PHE A 185 -14.22 6.70 3.19
C PHE A 185 -14.27 7.24 1.76
N GLN A 186 -15.18 8.17 1.45
CA GLN A 186 -15.22 8.85 0.14
C GLN A 186 -13.94 9.62 -0.20
N GLN A 187 -13.17 10.04 0.80
CA GLN A 187 -11.92 10.77 0.60
C GLN A 187 -10.72 9.85 0.33
N VAL A 188 -10.91 8.53 0.39
CA VAL A 188 -9.84 7.55 0.26
C VAL A 188 -9.60 7.25 -1.21
N ARG A 189 -8.39 7.53 -1.69
CA ARG A 189 -7.98 7.14 -3.04
C ARG A 189 -8.07 5.62 -3.17
N GLY A 190 -8.78 5.15 -4.19
CA GLY A 190 -9.04 3.71 -4.42
C GLY A 190 -10.41 3.25 -3.96
N VAL A 191 -11.15 4.05 -3.19
CA VAL A 191 -12.59 3.84 -3.01
C VAL A 191 -13.31 4.29 -4.27
N LEU A 192 -14.09 3.38 -4.84
CA LEU A 192 -14.82 3.59 -6.09
C LEU A 192 -16.25 4.06 -5.83
N GLU A 193 -16.88 3.54 -4.78
CA GLU A 193 -18.26 3.83 -4.40
C GLU A 193 -18.46 3.56 -2.91
N THR A 194 -19.32 4.35 -2.26
CA THR A 194 -19.78 4.15 -0.88
C THR A 194 -21.29 4.18 -0.85
N LYS A 195 -21.89 3.34 -0.02
CA LYS A 195 -23.32 3.36 0.28
C LYS A 195 -23.53 3.27 1.78
N VAL A 196 -24.44 4.08 2.33
CA VAL A 196 -24.91 3.94 3.70
C VAL A 196 -26.13 3.02 3.78
N GLY A 197 -26.27 2.29 4.87
CA GLY A 197 -27.31 1.29 5.01
C GLY A 197 -27.36 0.61 6.37
N TYR A 198 -28.14 -0.45 6.42
CA TYR A 198 -28.45 -1.22 7.63
C TYR A 198 -28.04 -2.69 7.43
N THR A 199 -27.30 -3.25 8.38
CA THR A 199 -26.92 -4.67 8.33
C THR A 199 -26.61 -5.25 9.73
N GLY A 200 -26.44 -6.57 9.83
CA GLY A 200 -26.10 -7.25 11.09
C GLY A 200 -27.27 -7.42 12.07
N GLY A 201 -28.50 -7.15 11.64
CA GLY A 201 -29.74 -7.39 12.35
C GLY A 201 -30.58 -8.51 11.75
N THR A 202 -31.81 -8.65 12.24
CA THR A 202 -32.72 -9.74 11.83
C THR A 202 -33.98 -9.24 11.12
N ALA A 203 -34.30 -7.94 11.19
CA ALA A 203 -35.48 -7.40 10.51
C ALA A 203 -35.23 -7.34 8.99
N PRO A 204 -36.12 -7.88 8.15
CA PRO A 204 -36.01 -7.72 6.70
C PRO A 204 -36.41 -6.29 6.28
N ASP A 205 -35.74 -5.74 5.27
CA ASP A 205 -36.04 -4.45 4.63
C ASP A 205 -36.36 -3.31 5.63
N PRO A 206 -35.43 -3.01 6.56
CA PRO A 206 -35.68 -2.04 7.63
C PRO A 206 -35.63 -0.59 7.09
N SER A 207 -36.58 0.24 7.53
CA SER A 207 -36.50 1.70 7.38
C SER A 207 -35.65 2.35 8.48
N TYR A 208 -35.16 3.57 8.24
CA TYR A 208 -34.43 4.34 9.27
C TYR A 208 -35.22 4.43 10.58
N ALA A 209 -36.51 4.74 10.49
CA ALA A 209 -37.39 4.88 11.66
C ALA A 209 -37.47 3.58 12.50
N GLN A 210 -37.47 2.42 11.84
CA GLN A 210 -37.44 1.13 12.54
C GLN A 210 -36.07 0.87 13.16
N VAL A 211 -34.98 1.18 12.47
CA VAL A 211 -33.61 1.03 13.00
C VAL A 211 -33.39 1.91 14.24
N CYS A 212 -33.89 3.15 14.24
CA CYS A 212 -33.83 4.05 15.39
C CYS A 212 -34.52 3.51 16.66
N THR A 213 -35.46 2.55 16.53
CA THR A 213 -36.05 1.91 17.72
C THR A 213 -35.09 0.98 18.46
N GLY A 214 -33.98 0.58 17.82
CA GLY A 214 -33.04 -0.41 18.32
C GLY A 214 -33.54 -1.87 18.28
N THR A 215 -34.80 -2.11 17.87
CA THR A 215 -35.41 -3.45 17.92
C THR A 215 -35.09 -4.33 16.71
N THR A 216 -34.57 -3.74 15.63
CA THR A 216 -34.26 -4.46 14.38
C THR A 216 -32.98 -5.29 14.45
N GLY A 217 -32.10 -5.00 15.43
CA GLY A 217 -30.76 -5.55 15.56
C GLY A 217 -29.73 -4.98 14.56
N HIS A 218 -30.16 -4.18 13.59
CA HIS A 218 -29.26 -3.65 12.57
C HIS A 218 -28.31 -2.59 13.14
N ALA A 219 -27.12 -2.51 12.56
CA ALA A 219 -26.19 -1.39 12.71
C ALA A 219 -26.37 -0.44 11.53
N GLU A 220 -26.19 0.86 11.78
CA GLU A 220 -25.83 1.81 10.74
C GLU A 220 -24.43 1.47 10.23
N ALA A 221 -24.34 1.18 8.93
CA ALA A 221 -23.11 0.71 8.30
C ALA A 221 -22.87 1.42 6.97
N VAL A 222 -21.62 1.39 6.53
CA VAL A 222 -21.19 1.83 5.20
C VAL A 222 -20.66 0.61 4.46
N GLN A 223 -21.22 0.35 3.28
CA GLN A 223 -20.66 -0.59 2.32
C GLN A 223 -19.78 0.18 1.34
N ILE A 224 -18.54 -0.27 1.20
CA ILE A 224 -17.50 0.38 0.42
C ILE A 224 -17.11 -0.58 -0.68
N LYS A 225 -17.14 -0.07 -1.90
CA LYS A 225 -16.58 -0.73 -3.07
C LYS A 225 -15.22 -0.09 -3.36
N TYR A 226 -14.16 -0.88 -3.34
CA TYR A 226 -12.80 -0.39 -3.50
C TYR A 226 -12.00 -1.20 -4.53
N ASP A 227 -11.04 -0.54 -5.16
CA ASP A 227 -10.05 -1.19 -6.00
C ASP A 227 -8.90 -1.72 -5.10
N PRO A 228 -8.79 -3.04 -4.90
CA PRO A 228 -7.74 -3.62 -4.05
C PRO A 228 -6.32 -3.39 -4.60
N LYS A 229 -6.19 -2.96 -5.87
CA LYS A 229 -4.91 -2.59 -6.49
C LYS A 229 -4.47 -1.17 -6.10
N VAL A 230 -5.38 -0.34 -5.57
CA VAL A 230 -5.12 1.06 -5.19
C VAL A 230 -5.16 1.26 -3.68
N VAL A 231 -6.09 0.61 -2.98
CA VAL A 231 -6.19 0.65 -1.51
C VAL A 231 -6.45 -0.75 -0.96
N SER A 232 -5.68 -1.15 0.04
CA SER A 232 -5.84 -2.46 0.67
C SER A 232 -6.91 -2.44 1.76
N TYR A 233 -7.49 -3.62 2.05
CA TYR A 233 -8.41 -3.78 3.17
C TYR A 233 -7.78 -3.36 4.52
N ARG A 234 -6.47 -3.60 4.71
CA ARG A 234 -5.76 -3.17 5.93
C ARG A 234 -5.67 -1.64 6.05
N GLU A 235 -5.55 -0.92 4.95
CA GLU A 235 -5.61 0.54 4.97
C GLU A 235 -7.01 1.03 5.35
N LEU A 236 -8.06 0.39 4.84
CA LEU A 236 -9.44 0.67 5.24
C LEU A 236 -9.67 0.40 6.73
N LEU A 237 -9.14 -0.70 7.27
CA LEU A 237 -9.15 -1.01 8.70
C LEU A 237 -8.40 0.06 9.51
N SER A 238 -7.23 0.51 9.07
CA SER A 238 -6.47 1.58 9.72
C SER A 238 -7.27 2.88 9.82
N ILE A 239 -8.03 3.22 8.77
CA ILE A 239 -8.94 4.37 8.77
C ILE A 239 -10.08 4.14 9.76
N PHE A 240 -10.70 2.96 9.73
CA PHE A 240 -11.77 2.55 10.65
C PHE A 240 -11.36 2.72 12.12
N TRP A 241 -10.20 2.22 12.53
CA TRP A 241 -9.73 2.33 13.91
C TRP A 241 -9.44 3.78 14.36
N ARG A 242 -9.10 4.66 13.42
CA ARG A 242 -8.73 6.06 13.70
C ARG A 242 -9.91 7.03 13.72
N MET A 243 -11.03 6.66 13.09
CA MET A 243 -12.16 7.58 12.86
C MET A 243 -13.22 7.58 13.97
N HIS A 244 -13.22 6.59 14.88
CA HIS A 244 -14.27 6.42 15.88
C HIS A 244 -13.70 5.91 17.22
N ASP A 245 -14.51 5.90 18.28
CA ASP A 245 -14.17 5.21 19.53
C ASP A 245 -14.67 3.77 19.49
N PRO A 246 -13.79 2.75 19.35
CA PRO A 246 -14.19 1.35 19.29
C PRO A 246 -14.40 0.74 20.68
N THR A 247 -14.26 1.51 21.77
CA THR A 247 -14.32 1.00 23.16
C THR A 247 -15.67 1.23 23.82
N THR A 248 -16.58 1.94 23.15
CA THR A 248 -17.92 2.28 23.64
C THR A 248 -18.97 1.31 23.11
N PRO A 249 -19.51 0.40 23.95
CA PRO A 249 -20.54 -0.53 23.50
C PRO A 249 -21.83 0.21 23.15
N ASN A 250 -22.39 -0.08 21.97
CA ASN A 250 -23.68 0.43 21.49
C ASN A 250 -23.81 1.97 21.57
N ARG A 251 -22.71 2.68 21.26
CA ARG A 251 -22.65 4.13 21.32
C ARG A 251 -21.49 4.66 20.50
N GLN A 252 -21.68 5.79 19.84
CA GLN A 252 -20.60 6.63 19.34
C GLN A 252 -20.85 8.10 19.69
N GLY A 253 -19.96 8.71 20.48
CA GLY A 253 -20.13 10.11 20.91
C GLY A 253 -21.50 10.38 21.58
N PRO A 254 -22.33 11.30 21.06
CA PRO A 254 -23.67 11.56 21.57
C PRO A 254 -24.71 10.51 21.15
N ASP A 255 -24.42 9.70 20.13
CA ASP A 255 -25.36 8.76 19.52
C ASP A 255 -25.38 7.44 20.30
N ILE A 256 -26.49 7.17 20.98
CA ILE A 256 -26.66 6.01 21.89
C ILE A 256 -27.69 5.05 21.30
N GLY A 257 -27.29 3.79 21.14
CA GLY A 257 -28.14 2.75 20.58
C GLY A 257 -27.34 1.63 19.93
N THR A 258 -27.92 0.43 19.88
CA THR A 258 -27.29 -0.74 19.25
C THR A 258 -26.99 -0.53 17.78
N GLN A 259 -27.73 0.36 17.11
CA GLN A 259 -27.49 0.77 15.74
C GLN A 259 -26.18 1.54 15.55
N TYR A 260 -25.65 2.17 16.59
CA TYR A 260 -24.39 2.94 16.54
C TYR A 260 -23.18 2.14 17.02
N ARG A 261 -23.31 0.82 17.16
CA ARG A 261 -22.21 -0.04 17.62
C ARG A 261 -21.05 -0.08 16.63
N SER A 262 -19.85 -0.31 17.16
CA SER A 262 -18.67 -0.62 16.35
C SER A 262 -18.75 -2.07 15.84
N ALA A 263 -18.71 -2.26 14.53
CA ALA A 263 -18.67 -3.59 13.91
C ALA A 263 -17.92 -3.59 12.57
N ILE A 264 -17.26 -4.71 12.28
CA ILE A 264 -16.64 -5.06 11.00
C ILE A 264 -17.39 -6.28 10.46
N PHE A 265 -17.95 -6.13 9.27
CA PHE A 265 -18.70 -7.16 8.57
C PHE A 265 -17.83 -7.72 7.43
N TYR A 266 -17.19 -8.87 7.67
CA TYR A 266 -16.22 -9.42 6.72
C TYR A 266 -16.91 -10.17 5.57
N HIS A 267 -16.46 -9.94 4.34
CA HIS A 267 -17.02 -10.56 3.13
C HIS A 267 -16.34 -11.88 2.75
N ASN A 268 -15.14 -12.13 3.29
CA ASN A 268 -14.38 -13.35 3.08
C ASN A 268 -13.44 -13.63 4.27
N GLU A 269 -12.76 -14.76 4.22
CA GLU A 269 -11.87 -15.22 5.28
C GLU A 269 -10.61 -14.34 5.43
N GLU A 270 -10.07 -13.81 4.33
CA GLU A 270 -8.93 -12.89 4.37
C GLU A 270 -9.27 -11.62 5.16
N GLN A 271 -10.47 -11.07 4.95
CA GLN A 271 -10.98 -9.94 5.72
C GLN A 271 -11.20 -10.28 7.19
N ARG A 272 -11.70 -11.48 7.51
CA ARG A 272 -11.87 -11.93 8.91
C ARG A 272 -10.53 -11.92 9.65
N ILE A 273 -9.52 -12.57 9.08
CA ILE A 273 -8.17 -12.67 9.66
C ILE A 273 -7.56 -11.26 9.81
N ALA A 274 -7.61 -10.44 8.75
CA ALA A 274 -7.05 -9.08 8.80
C ALA A 274 -7.76 -8.19 9.83
N ALA A 275 -9.08 -8.31 9.96
CA ALA A 275 -9.86 -7.57 10.96
C ALA A 275 -9.48 -7.99 12.38
N GLU A 276 -9.36 -9.29 12.65
CA GLU A 276 -8.97 -9.83 13.96
C GLU A 276 -7.57 -9.37 14.37
N GLU A 277 -6.59 -9.51 13.48
CA GLU A 277 -5.23 -9.04 13.71
C GLU A 277 -5.18 -7.52 13.94
N SER A 278 -5.92 -6.74 13.15
CA SER A 278 -5.95 -5.28 13.31
C SER A 278 -6.57 -4.84 14.65
N ARG A 279 -7.54 -5.60 15.17
CA ARG A 279 -8.10 -5.37 16.51
C ARG A 279 -7.06 -5.66 17.60
N GLU A 280 -6.31 -6.75 17.46
CA GLU A 280 -5.23 -7.07 18.39
C GLU A 280 -4.11 -6.03 18.37
N GLU A 281 -3.74 -5.54 17.18
CA GLU A 281 -2.79 -4.45 17.01
C GLU A 281 -3.29 -3.16 17.67
N TYR A 282 -4.57 -2.82 17.47
CA TYR A 282 -5.22 -1.70 18.14
C TYR A 282 -5.15 -1.83 19.66
N ASP A 283 -5.56 -2.96 20.22
CA ASP A 283 -5.55 -3.19 21.67
C ASP A 283 -4.12 -3.15 22.25
N ARG A 284 -3.13 -3.65 21.50
CA ARG A 284 -1.71 -3.66 21.90
C ARG A 284 -1.08 -2.27 21.83
N SER A 285 -1.55 -1.41 20.94
CA SER A 285 -1.03 -0.04 20.77
C SER A 285 -1.17 0.81 22.05
N GLY A 286 -2.12 0.46 22.93
CA GLY A 286 -2.40 1.21 24.15
C GLY A 286 -2.96 2.61 23.89
N ALA A 287 -3.40 2.92 22.67
CA ALA A 287 -3.97 4.21 22.29
C ALA A 287 -5.17 4.61 23.18
N ILE A 288 -5.92 3.61 23.68
CA ILE A 288 -6.94 3.76 24.72
C ILE A 288 -6.73 2.65 25.75
N ALA A 289 -6.87 2.97 27.04
CA ALA A 289 -6.71 2.00 28.12
C ALA A 289 -7.79 0.88 28.13
N ARG A 290 -8.88 1.06 27.39
CA ARG A 290 -9.98 0.09 27.27
C ARG A 290 -9.82 -0.67 25.96
N LYS A 291 -10.10 -1.97 25.99
CA LYS A 291 -10.10 -2.83 24.81
C LYS A 291 -11.23 -2.47 23.85
N ALA A 292 -11.01 -2.72 22.55
CA ALA A 292 -12.04 -2.60 21.55
C ALA A 292 -13.20 -3.59 21.82
N VAL A 293 -14.43 -3.09 21.75
CA VAL A 293 -15.66 -3.88 21.81
C VAL A 293 -16.23 -4.16 20.41
N THR A 294 -15.47 -3.82 19.37
CA THR A 294 -15.82 -4.01 17.95
C THR A 294 -16.17 -5.46 17.66
N GLN A 295 -17.37 -5.66 17.12
CA GLN A 295 -17.82 -6.96 16.63
C GLN A 295 -17.11 -7.26 15.31
N ILE A 296 -16.62 -8.48 15.13
CA ILE A 296 -16.07 -8.97 13.85
C ILE A 296 -16.92 -10.18 13.48
N VAL A 297 -17.81 -10.00 12.50
CA VAL A 297 -18.86 -10.97 12.17
C VAL A 297 -19.01 -11.07 10.65
N PRO A 298 -19.52 -12.18 10.10
CA PRO A 298 -19.69 -12.31 8.66
C PRO A 298 -20.67 -11.26 8.14
N ALA A 299 -20.41 -10.74 6.94
CA ALA A 299 -21.33 -9.86 6.25
C ALA A 299 -22.66 -10.58 5.99
N SER A 300 -23.75 -9.91 6.37
CA SER A 300 -25.12 -10.30 6.06
C SER A 300 -25.68 -9.43 4.95
N GLU A 301 -26.95 -9.63 4.60
CA GLU A 301 -27.67 -8.74 3.69
C GLU A 301 -27.51 -7.27 4.10
N PHE A 302 -27.20 -6.43 3.11
CA PHE A 302 -27.02 -4.99 3.29
C PHE A 302 -28.23 -4.28 2.71
N PHE A 303 -29.01 -3.65 3.58
CA PHE A 303 -30.18 -2.87 3.19
C PHE A 303 -29.74 -1.42 2.97
N GLU A 304 -29.70 -0.99 1.72
CA GLU A 304 -29.37 0.39 1.37
C GLU A 304 -30.34 1.36 2.05
N ALA A 305 -29.80 2.35 2.76
CA ALA A 305 -30.63 3.36 3.42
C ALA A 305 -31.26 4.30 2.38
N GLU A 306 -32.30 5.01 2.82
CA GLU A 306 -33.04 5.94 1.99
C GLU A 306 -32.13 7.00 1.33
N GLU A 307 -32.45 7.43 0.11
CA GLU A 307 -31.63 8.33 -0.72
C GLU A 307 -31.20 9.63 -0.02
N TYR A 308 -31.98 10.11 0.95
CA TYR A 308 -31.63 11.31 1.71
C TYR A 308 -30.48 11.10 2.70
N HIS A 309 -30.14 9.84 3.03
CA HIS A 309 -28.98 9.49 3.84
C HIS A 309 -27.70 9.34 3.02
N GLN A 310 -27.79 8.94 1.74
CA GLN A 310 -26.64 8.78 0.85
C GLN A 310 -25.95 10.13 0.60
N ASP A 311 -24.62 10.18 0.62
CA ASP A 311 -23.83 11.38 0.33
C ASP A 311 -24.22 12.61 1.19
N TYR A 312 -24.73 12.40 2.41
CA TYR A 312 -25.39 13.47 3.18
C TYR A 312 -24.51 14.73 3.35
N PHE A 313 -23.25 14.57 3.76
CA PHE A 313 -22.34 15.70 3.95
C PHE A 313 -21.91 16.35 2.62
N ALA A 314 -21.79 15.58 1.54
CA ALA A 314 -21.52 16.12 0.21
C ALA A 314 -22.69 16.96 -0.30
N LYS A 315 -23.93 16.51 -0.07
CA LYS A 315 -25.17 17.23 -0.40
C LYS A 315 -25.37 18.51 0.43
N GLN A 316 -24.98 18.50 1.72
CA GLN A 316 -25.18 19.62 2.66
C GLN A 316 -24.02 20.64 2.72
N GLY A 317 -22.90 20.40 2.01
CA GLY A 317 -21.74 21.29 2.02
C GLY A 317 -21.10 21.48 3.41
N SER A 318 -21.33 20.54 4.33
CA SER A 318 -20.94 20.64 5.75
C SER A 318 -19.78 19.69 6.07
N VAL A 319 -18.97 20.04 7.08
CA VAL A 319 -17.80 19.25 7.50
C VAL A 319 -18.21 18.00 8.31
N PRO A 320 -17.59 16.83 8.08
CA PRO A 320 -17.96 15.59 8.79
C PRO A 320 -17.74 15.67 10.31
N CYS A 321 -18.65 15.05 11.07
CA CYS A 321 -18.64 15.02 12.54
C CYS A 321 -17.46 14.24 13.17
N HIS A 322 -16.83 13.30 12.45
CA HIS A 322 -15.68 12.56 12.98
C HIS A 322 -14.42 13.40 12.90
N VAL A 323 -13.82 13.75 14.03
CA VAL A 323 -12.49 14.37 14.07
C VAL A 323 -11.45 13.26 14.22
N PHE A 324 -10.42 13.24 13.35
CA PHE A 324 -9.30 12.30 13.48
C PHE A 324 -8.66 12.45 14.86
N ARG A 325 -8.54 11.34 15.61
CA ARG A 325 -7.72 11.32 16.83
C ARG A 325 -6.24 11.48 16.42
N ARG A 326 -5.53 12.44 17.03
CA ARG A 326 -4.07 12.59 16.87
C ARG A 326 -3.37 11.45 17.60
N LYS A 327 -2.22 11.04 17.04
CA LYS A 327 -1.32 10.01 17.59
C LYS A 327 -1.03 10.21 19.06
#